data_AF-A0A2K1KAT5-F1
#
_entry.id   AF-A0A2K1KAT5-F1
#
_cell.length_a   1.000
_cell.length_b   1.000
_cell.length_c   1.000
_cell.angle_alpha   90.00
_cell.angle_beta   90.00
_cell.angle_gamma   90.00
#
_symmetry.space_group_name_H-M   'P 1'
#
loop_
_entity.id
_entity.type
_entity.pdbx_description
1 polymer ?
#
loop_
_entity_poly.entity_id
_entity_poly.type
_entity_poly.pdbx_seq_one_letter_code
_entity_poly.pdbx_strand_id
1 'polypeptide(L)'
;MALSKQLVLVAALVVMFIGSAHAWKNGCDADVHGGDVNNCGGCKVKCYAPPHATAKCNKGKCGYSCQFGWGNCDKDWKNGCEKDLSKDVNNCGWCGNKCKQPKYHGGETVCRGGKCVEQCMKGMKWNDKMKCCV
;
A
#
# COMPACT_ATOMS: atom_id res chain seq x y z
N MET A 1 39.51 10.81 -49.71
CA MET A 1 38.12 10.43 -49.34
C MET A 1 38.15 9.54 -48.10
N ALA A 2 38.48 10.08 -46.92
CA ALA A 2 38.61 9.29 -45.68
C ALA A 2 38.06 9.99 -44.43
N LEU A 3 37.57 11.24 -44.55
CA LEU A 3 36.97 11.98 -43.42
C LEU A 3 35.47 11.70 -43.20
N SER A 4 34.81 10.95 -44.09
CA SER A 4 33.36 10.68 -43.98
C SER A 4 33.02 9.42 -43.16
N LYS A 5 33.94 8.46 -43.01
CA LYS A 5 33.63 7.18 -42.33
C LYS A 5 33.85 7.21 -40.80
N GLN A 6 34.77 8.03 -40.30
CA GLN A 6 35.02 8.18 -38.86
C GLN A 6 33.90 8.93 -38.14
N LEU A 7 33.23 9.87 -38.80
CA LEU A 7 32.11 10.62 -38.22
C LEU A 7 30.87 9.73 -37.98
N VAL A 8 30.67 8.71 -38.82
CA VAL A 8 29.54 7.76 -38.70
C VAL A 8 29.74 6.78 -37.54
N LEU A 9 30.99 6.36 -37.27
CA LEU A 9 31.29 5.41 -36.18
C LEU A 9 31.20 6.06 -34.78
N VAL A 10 31.60 7.33 -34.66
CA VAL A 10 31.47 8.08 -33.40
C VAL A 10 30.00 8.38 -33.09
N ALA A 11 29.18 8.69 -34.11
CA ALA A 11 27.75 8.87 -33.92
C ALA A 11 27.06 7.61 -33.36
N ALA A 12 27.41 6.41 -33.85
CA ALA A 12 26.84 5.14 -33.38
C ALA A 12 27.23 4.77 -31.94
N LEU A 13 28.42 5.15 -31.48
CA LEU A 13 28.88 4.91 -30.10
C LEU A 13 28.23 5.87 -29.09
N VAL A 14 27.90 7.10 -29.50
CA VAL A 14 27.20 8.07 -28.61
C VAL A 14 25.75 7.63 -28.32
N VAL A 15 25.10 6.89 -29.24
CA VAL A 15 23.74 6.34 -29.01
C VAL A 15 23.74 5.21 -27.98
N MET A 16 24.88 4.60 -27.66
CA MET A 16 24.96 3.52 -26.66
C MET A 16 25.17 4.03 -25.22
N PHE A 17 25.45 5.33 -25.02
CA PHE A 17 25.73 5.91 -23.69
C PHE A 17 24.72 6.96 -23.22
N ILE A 18 23.78 7.40 -24.07
CA ILE A 18 22.60 8.11 -23.60
C ILE A 18 21.51 7.08 -23.30
N GLY A 19 21.20 6.90 -22.03
CA GLY A 19 20.04 6.13 -21.56
C GLY A 19 18.75 6.84 -21.96
N SER A 20 18.45 6.86 -23.25
CA SER A 20 17.22 7.41 -23.78
C SER A 20 16.41 6.26 -24.34
N ALA A 21 15.33 5.96 -23.62
CA ALA A 21 14.15 5.27 -24.11
C ALA A 21 14.04 5.41 -25.63
N HIS A 22 14.23 4.31 -26.35
CA HIS A 22 13.92 4.27 -27.76
C HIS A 22 12.39 4.38 -27.87
N ALA A 23 11.89 5.60 -28.02
CA ALA A 23 10.53 5.88 -28.44
C ALA A 23 10.37 5.35 -29.88
N TRP A 24 9.77 4.17 -30.01
CA TRP A 24 9.47 3.57 -31.31
C TRP A 24 7.97 3.64 -31.55
N LYS A 25 7.61 4.34 -32.63
CA LYS A 25 6.30 4.39 -33.30
C LYS A 25 5.43 3.18 -32.95
N ASN A 26 4.44 3.35 -32.05
CA ASN A 26 3.19 2.58 -31.90
C ASN A 26 2.34 2.95 -30.64
N GLY A 27 2.54 4.12 -30.02
CA GLY A 27 1.49 4.76 -29.21
C GLY A 27 1.50 4.58 -27.69
N CYS A 28 2.62 4.19 -27.07
CA CYS A 28 2.84 4.48 -25.65
C CYS A 28 4.24 4.97 -25.35
N ASP A 29 4.32 6.25 -25.00
CA ASP A 29 5.47 6.87 -24.35
C ASP A 29 5.37 6.75 -22.81
N ALA A 30 4.54 5.83 -22.30
CA ALA A 30 4.34 5.60 -20.87
C ALA A 30 5.21 4.44 -20.36
N ASP A 31 5.67 4.53 -19.10
CA ASP A 31 6.42 3.44 -18.45
C ASP A 31 5.51 2.24 -18.23
N VAL A 32 5.64 1.23 -19.09
CA VAL A 32 4.85 0.00 -18.98
C VAL A 32 5.44 -1.03 -18.02
N HIS A 33 6.61 -0.77 -17.46
CA HIS A 33 7.35 -1.72 -16.64
C HIS A 33 7.29 -1.37 -15.15
N GLY A 34 7.15 -0.11 -14.75
CA GLY A 34 7.06 0.25 -13.35
C GLY A 34 6.46 1.63 -13.10
N GLY A 35 5.92 1.84 -11.90
CA GLY A 35 5.51 3.17 -11.44
C GLY A 35 4.22 3.73 -12.05
N ASP A 36 3.92 3.47 -13.32
CA ASP A 36 2.68 3.91 -13.95
C ASP A 36 1.57 2.86 -13.80
N VAL A 37 0.66 3.13 -12.87
CA VAL A 37 -0.51 2.29 -12.63
C VAL A 37 -1.56 2.38 -13.74
N ASN A 38 -1.48 3.34 -14.67
CA ASN A 38 -2.42 3.48 -15.78
C ASN A 38 -1.92 2.79 -17.06
N ASN A 39 -0.65 2.38 -17.13
CA ASN A 39 -0.03 1.75 -18.29
C ASN A 39 0.73 0.45 -17.93
N CYS A 40 0.29 -0.30 -16.93
CA CYS A 40 1.09 -1.40 -16.37
C CYS A 40 1.05 -2.68 -17.22
N GLY A 41 2.19 -3.08 -17.77
CA GLY A 41 2.31 -4.25 -18.65
C GLY A 41 1.85 -3.98 -20.09
N GLY A 42 1.38 -2.77 -20.36
CA GLY A 42 0.96 -2.32 -21.69
C GLY A 42 0.19 -1.00 -21.64
N CYS A 43 -0.01 -0.42 -22.82
CA CYS A 43 -0.77 0.81 -22.98
C CYS A 43 -2.17 0.76 -22.40
N LYS A 44 -2.52 1.76 -21.59
CA LYS A 44 -3.86 1.92 -20.99
C LYS A 44 -4.31 0.70 -20.17
N VAL A 45 -3.37 -0.18 -19.79
CA VAL A 45 -3.63 -1.28 -18.87
C VAL A 45 -3.60 -0.72 -17.46
N LYS A 46 -4.77 -0.30 -16.99
CA LYS A 46 -4.92 0.30 -15.67
C LYS A 46 -5.01 -0.75 -14.57
N CYS A 47 -4.23 -0.57 -13.53
CA CYS A 47 -4.36 -1.30 -12.27
C CYS A 47 -5.48 -0.68 -11.43
N TYR A 48 -6.61 -1.37 -11.33
CA TYR A 48 -7.69 -0.99 -10.42
C TYR A 48 -7.35 -1.43 -9.00
N ALA A 49 -7.33 -0.49 -8.06
CA ALA A 49 -7.16 -0.80 -6.65
C ALA A 49 -8.48 -1.30 -6.06
N PRO A 50 -8.49 -2.43 -5.34
CA PRO A 50 -9.64 -2.84 -4.54
C PRO A 50 -9.84 -1.90 -3.33
N PRO A 51 -10.95 -2.02 -2.58
CA PRO A 51 -11.23 -1.18 -1.42
C PRO A 51 -10.06 -1.09 -0.43
N HIS A 52 -9.80 0.14 0.06
CA HIS A 52 -8.74 0.45 1.03
C HIS A 52 -7.32 -0.01 0.64
N ALA A 53 -7.08 -0.22 -0.65
CA ALA A 53 -5.77 -0.52 -1.20
C ALA A 53 -5.29 0.61 -2.13
N THR A 54 -3.98 0.60 -2.38
CA THR A 54 -3.31 1.42 -3.38
C THR A 54 -2.74 0.48 -4.43
N ALA A 55 -3.08 0.71 -5.70
CA ALA A 55 -2.52 -0.02 -6.82
C ALA A 55 -1.04 0.33 -7.02
N LYS A 56 -0.27 -0.64 -7.51
CA LYS A 56 1.14 -0.51 -7.86
C LYS A 56 1.41 -1.19 -9.19
N CYS A 57 2.31 -0.63 -9.98
CA CYS A 57 2.88 -1.33 -11.12
C CYS A 57 4.31 -1.75 -10.81
N ASN A 58 4.59 -3.05 -10.88
CA ASN A 58 5.94 -3.59 -10.68
C ASN A 58 6.25 -4.64 -11.73
N LYS A 59 7.30 -4.42 -12.53
CA LYS A 59 7.75 -5.28 -13.63
C LYS A 59 6.60 -5.61 -14.60
N GLY A 60 5.79 -4.62 -14.94
CA GLY A 60 4.65 -4.73 -15.85
C GLY A 60 3.49 -5.56 -15.31
N LYS A 61 3.41 -5.76 -13.99
CA LYS A 61 2.31 -6.46 -13.33
C LYS A 61 1.64 -5.55 -12.31
N CYS A 62 0.32 -5.54 -12.33
CA CYS A 62 -0.48 -4.91 -11.29
C CYS A 62 -0.28 -5.64 -9.96
N GLY A 63 0.03 -4.87 -8.93
CA GLY A 63 0.08 -5.31 -7.55
C GLY A 63 -0.63 -4.30 -6.65
N TYR A 64 -0.70 -4.62 -5.37
CA TYR A 64 -1.47 -3.86 -4.39
C TYR A 64 -0.71 -3.73 -3.08
N SER A 65 -1.03 -2.69 -2.33
CA SER A 65 -0.71 -2.60 -0.91
C SER A 65 -1.85 -1.93 -0.17
N CYS A 66 -2.09 -2.32 1.07
CA CYS A 66 -3.09 -1.65 1.89
C CYS A 66 -2.74 -0.18 2.13
N GLN A 67 -3.77 0.65 2.20
CA GLN A 67 -3.65 2.01 2.70
C GLN A 67 -3.19 1.97 4.17
N PHE A 68 -2.59 3.08 4.64
CA PHE A 68 -2.12 3.15 6.02
C PHE A 68 -3.25 2.85 7.01
N GLY A 69 -2.97 1.98 7.99
CA GLY A 69 -3.95 1.56 8.99
C GLY A 69 -4.89 0.44 8.53
N TRP A 70 -4.83 -0.01 7.28
CA TRP A 70 -5.63 -1.12 6.78
C TRP A 70 -4.81 -2.41 6.61
N GLY A 71 -5.46 -3.55 6.79
CA GLY A 71 -4.88 -4.87 6.55
C GLY A 71 -5.75 -5.69 5.61
N ASN A 72 -5.11 -6.60 4.86
CA ASN A 72 -5.72 -7.70 4.12
C ASN A 72 -5.58 -8.97 5.00
N CYS A 73 -6.57 -9.24 5.84
CA CYS A 73 -6.51 -10.28 6.87
C CYS A 73 -6.98 -11.65 6.40
N ASP A 74 -7.83 -11.73 5.38
CA ASP A 74 -8.22 -12.98 4.73
C ASP A 74 -7.27 -13.40 3.59
N LYS A 75 -6.36 -12.51 3.19
CA LYS A 75 -5.36 -12.67 2.11
C LYS A 75 -5.97 -12.73 0.71
N ASP A 76 -7.21 -12.27 0.53
CA ASP A 76 -7.87 -12.17 -0.76
C ASP A 76 -7.84 -10.73 -1.30
N TRP A 77 -6.99 -10.45 -2.27
CA TRP A 77 -6.93 -9.12 -2.90
C TRP A 77 -8.19 -8.74 -3.67
N LYS A 78 -9.12 -9.68 -3.94
CA LYS A 78 -10.38 -9.36 -4.64
C LYS A 78 -11.28 -8.46 -3.84
N ASN A 79 -11.29 -8.57 -2.51
CA ASN A 79 -12.10 -7.72 -1.63
C ASN A 79 -11.30 -6.58 -0.99
N GLY A 80 -9.98 -6.61 -1.11
CA GLY A 80 -9.09 -5.49 -0.79
C GLY A 80 -8.47 -5.61 0.59
N CYS A 81 -8.37 -4.47 1.29
CA CYS A 81 -7.90 -4.44 2.67
C CYS A 81 -9.11 -4.16 3.56
N GLU A 82 -9.65 -5.22 4.11
CA GLU A 82 -10.97 -5.30 4.70
C GLU A 82 -11.02 -4.86 6.16
N LYS A 83 -9.87 -4.79 6.86
CA LYS A 83 -9.81 -4.43 8.29
C LYS A 83 -9.09 -3.12 8.54
N ASP A 84 -9.77 -2.19 9.23
CA ASP A 84 -9.16 -1.01 9.83
C ASP A 84 -8.41 -1.42 11.11
N LEU A 85 -7.12 -1.71 10.96
CA LEU A 85 -6.23 -2.11 12.05
C LEU A 85 -6.05 -1.01 13.11
N SER A 86 -6.50 0.23 12.84
CA SER A 86 -6.42 1.32 13.81
C SER A 86 -7.59 1.35 14.80
N LYS A 87 -8.69 0.64 14.50
CA LYS A 87 -9.96 0.66 15.24
C LYS A 87 -10.62 -0.69 15.45
N ASP A 88 -10.31 -1.70 14.65
CA ASP A 88 -10.88 -3.04 14.82
C ASP A 88 -10.25 -3.74 16.03
N VAL A 89 -11.06 -3.93 17.07
CA VAL A 89 -10.68 -4.61 18.31
C VAL A 89 -10.26 -6.07 18.09
N ASN A 90 -10.66 -6.69 16.98
CA ASN A 90 -10.27 -8.06 16.63
C ASN A 90 -9.00 -8.14 15.76
N ASN A 91 -8.50 -7.01 15.25
CA ASN A 91 -7.36 -6.92 14.34
C ASN A 91 -6.45 -5.73 14.68
N CYS A 92 -6.28 -5.42 15.96
CA CYS A 92 -5.72 -4.14 16.38
C CYS A 92 -4.20 -4.07 16.12
N GLY A 93 -3.75 -3.20 15.22
CA GLY A 93 -2.35 -3.05 14.82
C GLY A 93 -1.89 -4.08 13.78
N TRP A 94 -2.39 -5.32 13.82
CA TRP A 94 -2.20 -6.33 12.78
C TRP A 94 -3.34 -7.35 12.75
N CYS A 95 -3.48 -8.04 11.62
CA CYS A 95 -4.50 -9.06 11.40
C CYS A 95 -4.44 -10.18 12.44
N GLY A 96 -5.60 -10.50 13.02
CA GLY A 96 -5.74 -11.50 14.08
C GLY A 96 -5.34 -11.03 15.47
N ASN A 97 -4.87 -9.79 15.65
CA ASN A 97 -4.56 -9.27 16.98
C ASN A 97 -5.82 -8.84 17.73
N LYS A 98 -6.52 -9.82 18.31
CA LYS A 98 -7.69 -9.55 19.13
C LYS A 98 -7.28 -8.99 20.49
N CYS A 99 -7.81 -7.81 20.82
CA CYS A 99 -7.63 -7.24 22.13
C CYS A 99 -8.26 -8.13 23.22
N LYS A 100 -7.56 -8.24 24.34
CA LYS A 100 -8.03 -9.01 25.51
C LYS A 100 -9.24 -8.33 26.15
N GLN A 101 -10.02 -9.11 26.88
CA GLN A 101 -11.10 -8.60 27.71
C GLN A 101 -10.55 -7.62 28.76
N PRO A 102 -11.32 -6.59 29.14
CA PRO A 102 -10.89 -5.57 30.09
C PRO A 102 -10.63 -6.22 31.45
N LYS A 103 -9.54 -5.80 32.12
CA LYS A 103 -9.20 -6.29 33.45
C LYS A 103 -10.15 -5.83 34.55
N TYR A 104 -10.72 -4.63 34.41
CA TYR A 104 -11.46 -3.96 35.47
C TYR A 104 -12.96 -3.92 35.17
N HIS A 105 -13.79 -4.02 36.23
CA HIS A 105 -15.25 -3.89 36.12
C HIS A 105 -15.62 -2.50 35.58
N GLY A 106 -16.62 -2.46 34.69
CA GLY A 106 -17.03 -1.25 33.97
C GLY A 106 -16.02 -0.77 32.92
N GLY A 107 -14.93 -1.51 32.71
CA GLY A 107 -13.98 -1.26 31.65
C GLY A 107 -14.41 -1.86 30.32
N GLU A 108 -13.88 -1.33 29.24
CA GLU A 108 -13.90 -1.90 27.90
C GLU A 108 -12.50 -1.84 27.28
N THR A 109 -12.22 -2.74 26.35
CA THR A 109 -11.00 -2.68 25.56
C THR A 109 -11.33 -2.17 24.16
N VAL A 110 -10.67 -1.10 23.75
CA VAL A 110 -10.83 -0.50 22.42
C VAL A 110 -9.51 -0.53 21.66
N CYS A 111 -9.58 -0.57 20.34
CA CYS A 111 -8.41 -0.36 19.50
C CYS A 111 -8.28 1.13 19.19
N ARG A 112 -7.16 1.74 19.57
CA ARG A 112 -6.89 3.15 19.30
C ARG A 112 -5.51 3.31 18.67
N GLY A 113 -5.50 3.65 17.38
CA GLY A 113 -4.25 3.85 16.64
C GLY A 113 -3.40 2.58 16.54
N GLY A 114 -4.05 1.41 16.45
CA GLY A 114 -3.38 0.11 16.34
C GLY A 114 -2.85 -0.43 17.65
N LYS A 115 -3.28 0.12 18.79
CA LYS A 115 -2.94 -0.37 20.12
C LYS A 115 -4.22 -0.69 20.89
N CYS A 116 -4.23 -1.85 21.53
CA CYS A 116 -5.27 -2.19 22.49
C CYS A 116 -5.11 -1.30 23.73
N VAL A 117 -6.13 -0.52 24.04
CA VAL A 117 -6.18 0.31 25.23
C VAL A 117 -7.42 -0.06 26.03
N GLU A 118 -7.26 -0.17 27.34
CA GLU A 118 -8.38 -0.30 28.25
C GLU A 118 -8.87 1.10 28.64
N GLN A 119 -10.18 1.29 28.67
CA GLN A 119 -10.81 2.53 29.12
C GLN A 119 -12.11 2.21 29.86
N CYS A 120 -12.66 3.19 30.58
CA CYS A 120 -14.00 3.06 31.13
C CYS A 120 -15.04 3.10 30.01
N MET A 121 -16.07 2.26 30.13
CA MET A 121 -17.23 2.33 29.26
C MET A 121 -17.82 3.74 29.25
N LYS A 122 -18.41 4.12 28.12
CA LYS A 122 -19.00 5.45 27.93
C LYS A 122 -19.92 5.83 29.10
N GLY A 123 -19.59 6.92 29.78
CA GLY A 123 -20.37 7.48 30.89
C GLY A 123 -19.86 7.11 32.28
N MET A 124 -18.93 6.15 32.39
CA MET A 124 -18.32 5.76 33.66
C MET A 124 -17.02 6.54 33.94
N LYS A 125 -16.62 6.63 35.20
CA LYS A 125 -15.37 7.25 35.63
C LYS A 125 -14.51 6.26 36.41
N TRP A 126 -13.19 6.42 36.28
CA TRP A 126 -12.24 5.63 37.07
C TRP A 126 -12.34 6.00 38.56
N ASN A 127 -12.50 5.00 39.41
CA ASN A 127 -12.41 5.15 40.86
C ASN A 127 -11.09 4.55 41.36
N ASP A 128 -10.19 5.41 41.83
CA ASP A 128 -8.88 4.99 42.31
C ASP A 128 -8.90 4.13 43.58
N LYS A 129 -9.92 4.28 44.43
CA LYS A 129 -10.06 3.51 45.67
C LYS A 129 -10.54 2.08 45.38
N MET A 130 -11.53 1.96 44.49
CA MET A 130 -12.13 0.67 44.12
C MET A 130 -11.38 -0.05 43.00
N LYS A 131 -10.50 0.67 42.28
CA LYS A 131 -9.78 0.18 41.08
C LYS A 131 -10.73 -0.39 40.03
N CYS A 132 -11.81 0.35 39.76
CA CYS A 132 -12.79 0.01 38.73
C CYS A 132 -13.45 1.27 38.15
N CYS A 133 -14.16 1.10 37.04
CA CYS A 133 -15.00 2.13 36.47
C CYS A 133 -16.39 2.07 37.13
N VAL A 134 -16.88 3.21 37.60
CA VAL A 134 -18.20 3.38 38.25
C VAL A 134 -18.95 4.56 37.68
#